data_AF-A0A4S4EA54-F1
#
_entry.id   AF-A0A4S4EA54-F1
#
_cell.length_a   1.000
_cell.length_b   1.000
_cell.length_c   1.000
_cell.angle_alpha   90.00
_cell.angle_beta   90.00
_cell.angle_gamma   90.00
#
_symmetry.space_group_name_H-M   'P 1'
#
loop_
_entity.id
_entity.type
_entity.pdbx_description
1 polymer ?
#
loop_
_entity_poly.entity_id
_entity_poly.type
_entity_poly.pdbx_seq_one_letter_code
_entity_poly.pdbx_strand_id
1 'polypeptide(L)'
;MKGIDSEGINNEGIVSEGIDSEGISSEGIHSEGISGEELPCNSLTPTNLFLLTMATRLQFENSCEVGVFSKLTNAYCLVAIGGSENFYSVFETELADAIPVVKTSIGGTRIIGRLCAGNKNGLLLPHTTTDQELQHLRNSLPDQVVVQRIEERLSALGNCIACNDYVALTHTDLDKETEEMIADVLGVEVFRQTIAGNILVGSYCAFSNKGGLIHPHTSIEDLDELSTLLQVPLVAGTVNRGSEVIAAGLTVNDWTAFCGSDTTATELSVIESVFKLREAQPSAIVDEMRKSLIDSYV
;
A
#
# COMPACT_ATOMS: atom_id res chain seq x y z
N MET A 1 -10.46 60.26 -26.39
CA MET A 1 -11.59 61.19 -26.53
C MET A 1 -12.78 60.37 -26.99
N LYS A 2 -13.79 60.18 -26.12
CA LYS A 2 -15.13 59.57 -26.32
C LYS A 2 -15.14 58.07 -26.71
N GLY A 3 -15.71 57.12 -25.96
CA GLY A 3 -16.77 57.18 -24.95
C GLY A 3 -18.15 57.12 -25.61
N ILE A 4 -18.75 55.93 -25.68
CA ILE A 4 -20.18 55.72 -25.97
C ILE A 4 -20.66 54.52 -25.12
N ASP A 5 -21.58 54.81 -24.19
CA ASP A 5 -22.37 53.88 -23.38
C ASP A 5 -23.77 53.64 -24.00
N SER A 6 -24.57 52.83 -23.30
CA SER A 6 -26.03 52.55 -23.34
C SER A 6 -26.46 51.35 -24.19
N GLU A 7 -26.83 50.22 -23.57
CA GLU A 7 -28.08 49.91 -22.84
C GLU A 7 -29.30 49.76 -23.77
N GLY A 8 -29.93 48.58 -23.70
CA GLY A 8 -31.33 48.37 -24.09
C GLY A 8 -31.59 47.28 -25.13
N ILE A 9 -31.75 46.03 -24.69
CA ILE A 9 -32.79 45.13 -25.24
C ILE A 9 -33.38 44.33 -24.06
N ASN A 10 -34.64 44.60 -23.78
CA ASN A 10 -35.45 43.99 -22.73
C ASN A 10 -35.96 42.61 -23.20
N ASN A 11 -35.83 41.57 -22.36
CA ASN A 11 -36.45 40.25 -22.58
C ASN A 11 -37.67 40.08 -21.65
N GLU A 12 -38.66 40.94 -21.80
CA GLU A 12 -40.00 40.66 -21.28
C GLU A 12 -40.82 39.96 -22.38
N GLY A 13 -41.15 38.69 -22.17
CA GLY A 13 -42.17 38.03 -22.99
C GLY A 13 -42.01 36.54 -23.25
N ILE A 14 -41.83 35.70 -22.22
CA ILE A 14 -42.47 34.37 -22.21
C ILE A 14 -42.94 34.11 -20.78
N VAL A 15 -44.24 34.30 -20.57
CA VAL A 15 -44.96 34.03 -19.34
C VAL A 15 -45.13 32.51 -19.21
N SER A 16 -44.83 31.97 -18.04
CA SER A 16 -45.03 30.58 -17.65
C SER A 16 -46.47 30.38 -17.17
N GLU A 17 -47.39 29.97 -18.04
CA GLU A 17 -48.73 29.49 -17.68
C GLU A 17 -49.32 28.62 -18.81
N GLY A 18 -49.76 27.40 -18.47
CA GLY A 18 -50.70 26.63 -19.27
C GLY A 18 -50.14 25.57 -20.23
N ILE A 19 -49.78 24.39 -19.72
CA ILE A 19 -50.08 23.13 -20.43
C ILE A 19 -50.81 22.23 -19.43
N ASP A 20 -52.11 22.12 -19.63
CA ASP A 20 -53.03 21.31 -18.84
C ASP A 20 -52.69 19.81 -18.95
N SER A 21 -52.69 19.13 -17.81
CA SER A 21 -52.40 17.71 -17.65
C SER A 21 -53.64 16.84 -17.84
N GLU A 22 -54.29 16.94 -19.00
CA GLU A 22 -55.40 16.06 -19.39
C GLU A 22 -55.17 15.54 -20.82
N GLY A 23 -54.55 14.35 -20.93
CA GLY A 23 -54.32 13.76 -22.26
C GLY A 23 -53.46 12.51 -22.37
N ILE A 24 -53.05 11.86 -21.28
CA ILE A 24 -52.39 10.54 -21.36
C ILE A 24 -53.15 9.57 -20.46
N SER A 25 -54.20 8.97 -21.02
CA SER A 25 -54.91 7.83 -20.43
C SER A 25 -53.97 6.62 -20.36
N SER A 26 -53.84 6.04 -19.17
CA SER A 26 -52.97 4.91 -18.82
C SER A 26 -53.51 3.53 -19.26
N GLU A 27 -54.15 3.44 -20.42
CA GLU A 27 -54.73 2.20 -20.94
C GLU A 27 -54.19 1.94 -22.36
N GLY A 28 -53.12 1.14 -22.48
CA GLY A 28 -52.59 0.84 -23.82
C GLY A 28 -51.26 0.09 -23.93
N ILE A 29 -50.57 -0.25 -22.84
CA ILE A 29 -49.38 -1.12 -22.93
C ILE A 29 -49.68 -2.45 -22.27
N HIS A 30 -50.23 -3.39 -23.04
CA HIS A 30 -50.30 -4.80 -22.68
C HIS A 30 -48.88 -5.35 -22.55
N SER A 31 -48.48 -5.73 -21.33
CA SER A 31 -47.22 -6.39 -21.02
C SER A 31 -47.35 -7.91 -21.14
N GLU A 32 -47.47 -8.42 -22.37
CA GLU A 32 -47.32 -9.85 -22.66
C GLU A 32 -46.24 -10.02 -23.74
N GLY A 33 -45.04 -10.47 -23.35
CA GLY A 33 -44.03 -10.84 -24.34
C GLY A 33 -42.54 -10.72 -23.99
N ILE A 34 -42.14 -10.47 -22.73
CA ILE A 34 -40.74 -10.68 -22.33
C ILE A 34 -40.74 -11.68 -21.18
N SER A 35 -40.58 -12.95 -21.54
CA SER A 35 -40.19 -14.01 -20.62
C SER A 35 -38.79 -13.70 -20.11
N GLY A 36 -38.70 -12.92 -19.02
CA GLY A 36 -37.52 -12.89 -18.18
C GLY A 36 -37.47 -14.21 -17.43
N GLU A 37 -36.66 -15.15 -17.90
CA GLU A 37 -36.09 -16.13 -17.00
C GLU A 37 -35.29 -15.35 -15.97
N GLU A 38 -35.90 -15.18 -14.80
CA GLU A 38 -35.24 -14.80 -13.57
C GLU A 38 -34.09 -15.80 -13.35
N LEU A 39 -32.87 -15.40 -13.72
CA LEU A 39 -31.68 -15.99 -13.13
C LEU A 39 -31.82 -15.79 -11.62
N PRO A 40 -31.81 -16.87 -10.81
CA PRO A 40 -31.97 -16.71 -9.37
C PRO A 40 -30.75 -15.97 -8.83
N CYS A 41 -30.97 -14.74 -8.33
CA CYS A 41 -30.02 -13.92 -7.58
C CYS A 41 -29.61 -14.54 -6.21
N ASN A 42 -29.49 -15.86 -6.12
CA ASN A 42 -29.19 -16.62 -4.89
C ASN A 42 -27.96 -17.53 -5.05
N SER A 43 -26.92 -17.09 -5.76
CA SER A 43 -25.62 -17.81 -5.77
C SER A 43 -24.37 -16.91 -5.75
N LEU A 44 -24.52 -15.61 -5.49
CA LEU A 44 -23.36 -14.75 -5.19
C LEU A 44 -23.25 -14.57 -3.68
N THR A 45 -22.55 -15.51 -3.03
CA THR A 45 -22.04 -15.26 -1.69
C THR A 45 -21.12 -14.02 -1.74
N PRO A 46 -21.17 -13.10 -0.77
CA PRO A 46 -20.34 -11.89 -0.75
C PRO A 46 -18.87 -12.16 -0.40
N THR A 47 -18.35 -13.33 -0.81
CA THR A 47 -16.99 -13.80 -0.50
C THR A 47 -16.04 -13.73 -1.70
N ASN A 48 -16.53 -13.56 -2.93
CA ASN A 48 -15.69 -13.65 -4.13
C ASN A 48 -15.53 -12.35 -4.95
N LEU A 49 -16.03 -11.21 -4.47
CA LEU A 49 -15.87 -9.92 -5.16
C LEU A 49 -14.76 -9.03 -4.55
N PHE A 50 -14.15 -9.42 -3.44
CA PHE A 50 -13.30 -8.54 -2.64
C PHE A 50 -11.79 -8.80 -2.72
N LEU A 51 -11.32 -9.85 -3.40
CA LEU A 51 -9.88 -10.13 -3.53
C LEU A 51 -9.32 -9.68 -4.89
N LEU A 52 -9.63 -8.44 -5.27
CA LEU A 52 -8.76 -7.71 -6.20
C LEU A 52 -7.61 -7.17 -5.34
N THR A 53 -6.53 -7.95 -5.23
CA THR A 53 -5.28 -7.54 -4.60
C THR A 53 -4.76 -6.29 -5.32
N MET A 54 -5.07 -5.12 -4.75
CA MET A 54 -4.79 -3.80 -5.29
C MET A 54 -3.93 -3.00 -4.32
N ALA A 55 -3.28 -1.96 -4.84
CA ALA A 55 -2.68 -0.95 -3.99
C ALA A 55 -3.78 -0.08 -3.37
N THR A 56 -3.95 -0.19 -2.05
CA THR A 56 -5.01 0.51 -1.32
C THR A 56 -4.53 1.89 -0.88
N ARG A 57 -5.31 2.91 -1.22
CA ARG A 57 -5.05 4.29 -0.82
C ARG A 57 -5.53 4.54 0.61
N LEU A 58 -4.66 5.15 1.41
CA LEU A 58 -4.90 5.42 2.82
C LEU A 58 -4.44 6.81 3.23
N GLN A 59 -5.08 7.35 4.26
CA GLN A 59 -4.67 8.59 4.90
C GLN A 59 -4.70 8.40 6.41
N PHE A 60 -3.61 8.76 7.09
CA PHE A 60 -3.55 8.77 8.54
C PHE A 60 -3.82 10.19 9.02
N GLU A 61 -4.99 10.41 9.64
CA GLU A 61 -5.49 11.74 9.98
C GLU A 61 -5.52 12.64 8.73
N ASN A 62 -4.58 13.59 8.62
CA ASN A 62 -4.42 14.46 7.45
C ASN A 62 -3.11 14.20 6.68
N SER A 63 -2.34 13.17 7.03
CA SER A 63 -1.07 12.83 6.40
C SER A 63 -1.20 11.67 5.42
N CYS A 64 -0.57 11.83 4.25
CA CYS A 64 -0.48 10.82 3.20
C CYS A 64 0.73 9.88 3.40
N GLU A 65 1.50 10.04 4.48
CA GLU A 65 2.70 9.26 4.76
C GLU A 65 2.39 7.98 5.55
N VAL A 66 1.67 7.05 4.93
CA VAL A 66 1.20 5.81 5.54
C VAL A 66 2.34 4.96 6.13
N GLY A 67 3.50 4.92 5.46
CA GLY A 67 4.67 4.15 5.91
C GLY A 67 5.49 4.80 7.03
N VAL A 68 5.07 5.97 7.52
CA VAL A 68 5.58 6.53 8.78
C VAL A 68 4.83 5.94 9.97
N PHE A 69 3.54 5.68 9.82
CA PHE A 69 2.64 5.24 10.89
C PHE A 69 2.35 3.74 10.88
N SER A 70 2.80 3.02 9.85
CA SER A 70 2.61 1.58 9.73
C SER A 70 3.90 0.89 9.27
N LYS A 71 4.03 -0.38 9.65
CA LYS A 71 5.07 -1.28 9.14
C LYS A 71 4.41 -2.57 8.71
N LEU A 72 4.56 -2.92 7.45
CA LEU A 72 4.01 -4.14 6.87
C LEU A 72 5.15 -5.11 6.59
N THR A 73 4.94 -6.36 6.95
CA THR A 73 5.81 -7.49 6.59
C THR A 73 4.94 -8.64 6.10
N ASN A 74 5.57 -9.74 5.69
CA ASN A 74 4.88 -10.96 5.31
C ASN A 74 4.31 -11.75 6.51
N ALA A 75 4.73 -11.47 7.75
CA ALA A 75 4.25 -12.23 8.92
C ALA A 75 3.39 -11.40 9.89
N TYR A 76 3.55 -10.07 9.90
CA TYR A 76 2.85 -9.19 10.81
C TYR A 76 2.73 -7.77 10.25
N CYS A 77 1.73 -7.04 10.72
CA CYS A 77 1.57 -5.62 10.46
C CYS A 77 1.56 -4.87 11.79
N LEU A 78 2.35 -3.81 11.89
CA LEU A 78 2.33 -2.88 13.02
C LEU A 78 1.65 -1.59 12.58
N VAL A 79 0.77 -1.07 13.44
CA VAL A 79 0.08 0.19 13.20
C VAL A 79 0.11 1.09 14.43
N ALA A 80 0.38 2.37 14.22
CA ALA A 80 0.52 3.38 15.27
C ALA A 80 -0.76 3.62 16.07
N ILE A 81 -0.67 3.55 17.39
CA ILE A 81 -1.76 3.92 18.29
C ILE A 81 -2.15 5.39 18.08
N GLY A 82 -3.46 5.68 18.12
CA GLY A 82 -4.00 7.02 17.98
C GLY A 82 -4.41 7.40 16.56
N GLY A 83 -4.39 6.46 15.62
CA GLY A 83 -5.03 6.63 14.32
C GLY A 83 -6.55 6.63 14.39
N SER A 84 -7.19 7.18 13.35
CA SER A 84 -8.62 7.02 13.15
C SER A 84 -8.97 5.55 12.97
N GLU A 85 -10.16 5.13 13.43
CA GLU A 85 -10.64 3.76 13.20
C GLU A 85 -10.71 3.43 11.71
N ASN A 86 -10.92 4.45 10.86
CA ASN A 86 -10.87 4.31 9.40
C ASN A 86 -9.52 3.83 8.89
N PHE A 87 -8.41 4.27 9.49
CA PHE A 87 -7.09 3.80 9.08
C PHE A 87 -6.93 2.33 9.43
N TYR A 88 -7.27 1.97 10.67
CA TYR A 88 -7.17 0.60 11.17
C TYR A 88 -8.09 -0.38 10.43
N SER A 89 -9.33 0.01 10.16
CA SER A 89 -10.33 -0.86 9.54
C SER A 89 -9.90 -1.30 8.15
N VAL A 90 -9.18 -0.47 7.40
CA VAL A 90 -8.66 -0.84 6.08
C VAL A 90 -7.54 -1.88 6.19
N PHE A 91 -6.60 -1.73 7.14
CA PHE A 91 -5.59 -2.77 7.38
C PHE A 91 -6.24 -4.07 7.85
N GLU A 92 -7.21 -3.99 8.77
CA GLU A 92 -7.93 -5.17 9.25
C GLU A 92 -8.72 -5.83 8.11
N THR A 93 -9.39 -5.07 7.25
CA THR A 93 -10.18 -5.63 6.12
C THR A 93 -9.30 -6.38 5.12
N GLU A 94 -8.12 -5.85 4.81
CA GLU A 94 -7.21 -6.45 3.82
C GLU A 94 -6.32 -7.56 4.41
N LEU A 95 -6.02 -7.51 5.72
CA LEU A 95 -4.98 -8.36 6.32
C LEU A 95 -5.48 -9.34 7.38
N ALA A 96 -6.69 -9.17 7.94
CA ALA A 96 -7.12 -9.93 9.12
C ALA A 96 -7.07 -11.46 8.94
N ASP A 97 -7.26 -11.95 7.71
CA ASP A 97 -7.25 -13.38 7.42
C ASP A 97 -5.83 -13.95 7.28
N ALA A 98 -4.82 -13.10 6.99
CA ALA A 98 -3.47 -13.53 6.64
C ALA A 98 -2.42 -13.22 7.72
N ILE A 99 -2.44 -12.01 8.29
CA ILE A 99 -1.42 -11.56 9.25
C ILE A 99 -2.04 -10.76 10.41
N PRO A 100 -1.48 -10.88 11.64
CA PRO A 100 -1.91 -10.09 12.77
C PRO A 100 -1.58 -8.61 12.57
N VAL A 101 -2.59 -7.75 12.76
CA VAL A 101 -2.44 -6.29 12.80
C VAL A 101 -2.34 -5.83 14.26
N VAL A 102 -1.15 -5.40 14.68
CA VAL A 102 -0.83 -5.05 16.07
C VAL A 102 -0.80 -3.54 16.25
N LYS A 103 -1.60 -3.04 17.19
CA LYS A 103 -1.65 -1.61 17.55
C LYS A 103 -0.55 -1.33 18.58
N THR A 104 0.47 -0.57 18.23
CA THR A 104 1.57 -0.27 19.17
C THR A 104 2.05 1.17 19.07
N SER A 105 2.65 1.66 20.14
CA SER A 105 3.56 2.80 20.12
C SER A 105 4.99 2.29 20.27
N ILE A 106 5.96 3.11 19.88
CA ILE A 106 7.38 2.84 20.10
C ILE A 106 7.99 4.06 20.78
N GLY A 107 8.44 3.89 22.02
CA GLY A 107 8.97 4.98 22.83
C GLY A 107 7.93 6.09 23.10
N GLY A 108 6.65 5.71 23.21
CA GLY A 108 5.54 6.66 23.37
C GLY A 108 5.26 7.53 22.14
N THR A 109 5.82 7.18 20.98
CA THR A 109 5.60 7.90 19.72
C THR A 109 4.70 7.12 18.76
N ARG A 110 4.13 7.85 17.79
CA ARG A 110 3.25 7.32 16.74
C ARG A 110 3.99 6.95 15.45
N ILE A 111 5.27 7.26 15.33
CA ILE A 111 6.05 7.12 14.09
C ILE A 111 6.70 5.73 13.96
N ILE A 112 5.91 4.68 14.15
CA ILE A 112 6.43 3.32 14.28
C ILE A 112 7.16 2.84 13.02
N GLY A 113 6.68 3.18 11.83
CA GLY A 113 7.23 2.69 10.56
C GLY A 113 8.64 3.22 10.27
N ARG A 114 8.97 4.40 10.81
CA ARG A 114 10.32 4.98 10.76
C ARG A 114 11.23 4.47 11.86
N LEU A 115 10.67 4.13 13.03
CA LEU A 115 11.45 3.71 14.19
C LEU A 115 11.82 2.23 14.16
N CYS A 116 11.02 1.38 13.53
CA CYS A 116 11.28 -0.06 13.44
C CYS A 116 11.60 -0.52 12.02
N ALA A 117 12.43 -1.57 11.93
CA ALA A 117 12.69 -2.32 10.71
C ALA A 117 12.50 -3.81 11.03
N GLY A 118 12.01 -4.58 10.07
CA GLY A 118 11.67 -5.98 10.31
C GLY A 118 11.22 -6.69 9.06
N ASN A 119 11.38 -8.00 9.08
CA ASN A 119 10.92 -8.94 8.06
C ASN A 119 10.08 -10.03 8.73
N LYS A 120 9.78 -11.13 8.03
CA LYS A 120 8.99 -12.23 8.63
C LYS A 120 9.68 -12.97 9.79
N ASN A 121 11.01 -12.86 9.90
CA ASN A 121 11.82 -13.59 10.88
C ASN A 121 12.08 -12.77 12.15
N GLY A 122 12.17 -11.44 12.02
CA GLY A 122 12.55 -10.60 13.14
C GLY A 122 12.02 -9.17 13.05
N LEU A 123 11.99 -8.51 14.22
CA LEU A 123 11.62 -7.12 14.41
C LEU A 123 12.69 -6.41 15.24
N LEU A 124 13.24 -5.34 14.67
CA LEU A 124 14.23 -4.47 15.29
C LEU A 124 13.55 -3.25 15.87
N LEU A 125 13.82 -3.00 17.15
CA LEU A 125 13.26 -1.89 17.90
C LEU A 125 14.37 -0.99 18.43
N PRO A 126 14.15 0.33 18.52
CA PRO A 126 15.12 1.24 19.11
C PRO A 126 15.21 1.05 20.62
N HIS A 127 16.36 1.41 21.20
CA HIS A 127 16.58 1.43 22.65
C HIS A 127 15.56 2.26 23.45
N THR A 128 14.88 3.21 22.81
CA THR A 128 13.85 4.06 23.43
C THR A 128 12.53 3.34 23.70
N THR A 129 12.38 2.10 23.22
CA THR A 129 11.16 1.32 23.40
C THR A 129 10.98 0.90 24.85
N THR A 130 9.79 1.12 25.40
CA THR A 130 9.49 0.76 26.79
C THR A 130 9.31 -0.75 26.97
N ASP A 131 9.49 -1.25 28.20
CA ASP A 131 9.29 -2.68 28.50
C ASP A 131 7.84 -3.14 28.33
N GLN A 132 6.90 -2.23 28.55
CA GLN A 132 5.47 -2.50 28.30
C GLN A 132 5.19 -2.70 26.80
N GLU A 133 5.71 -1.82 25.95
CA GLU A 133 5.58 -1.94 24.48
C GLU A 133 6.25 -3.22 23.96
N LEU A 134 7.44 -3.54 24.47
CA LEU A 134 8.14 -4.75 24.07
C LEU A 134 7.40 -6.02 24.49
N GLN A 135 6.85 -6.07 25.71
CA GLN A 135 6.05 -7.21 26.15
C GLN A 135 4.75 -7.33 25.32
N HIS A 136 4.11 -6.21 25.00
CA HIS A 136 2.93 -6.19 24.15
C HIS A 136 3.22 -6.74 22.75
N LEU A 137 4.34 -6.35 22.15
CA LEU A 137 4.78 -6.87 20.85
C LEU A 137 5.06 -8.37 20.92
N ARG A 138 5.79 -8.85 21.93
CA ARG A 138 6.06 -10.29 22.12
C ARG A 138 4.80 -11.13 22.30
N ASN A 139 3.77 -10.59 22.94
CA ASN A 139 2.51 -11.31 23.14
C ASN A 139 1.62 -11.32 21.88
N SER A 140 1.78 -10.34 21.00
CA SER A 140 0.91 -10.15 19.83
C SER A 140 1.52 -10.69 18.53
N LEU A 141 2.84 -10.77 18.46
CA LEU A 141 3.57 -11.30 17.31
C LEU A 141 3.62 -12.83 17.36
N PRO A 142 3.69 -13.50 16.20
CA PRO A 142 3.93 -14.94 16.15
C PRO A 142 5.26 -15.32 16.80
N ASP A 143 5.31 -16.48 17.47
CA ASP A 143 6.50 -16.96 18.22
C ASP A 143 7.77 -17.11 17.37
N GLN A 144 7.63 -17.24 16.06
CA GLN A 144 8.76 -17.30 15.11
C GLN A 144 9.50 -15.96 14.96
N VAL A 145 8.87 -14.84 15.32
CA VAL A 145 9.42 -13.50 15.11
C VAL A 145 10.30 -13.11 16.29
N VAL A 146 11.60 -12.96 16.05
CA VAL A 146 12.55 -12.51 17.08
C VAL A 146 12.45 -11.00 17.25
N VAL A 147 12.01 -10.56 18.42
CA VAL A 147 11.93 -9.14 18.77
C VAL A 147 13.15 -8.72 19.58
N GLN A 148 14.01 -7.88 18.98
CA GLN A 148 15.27 -7.44 19.58
C GLN A 148 15.36 -5.90 19.62
N ARG A 149 15.89 -5.38 20.73
CA ARG A 149 16.24 -3.95 20.86
C ARG A 149 17.68 -3.73 20.41
N ILE A 150 17.90 -2.67 19.64
CA ILE A 150 19.20 -2.24 19.16
C ILE A 150 19.49 -0.83 19.70
N GLU A 151 20.71 -0.65 20.22
CA GLU A 151 21.25 0.67 20.53
C GLU A 151 21.95 1.22 19.30
N GLU A 152 21.26 2.09 18.58
CA GLU A 152 21.81 2.83 17.44
C GLU A 152 21.67 4.34 17.73
N ARG A 153 22.70 5.12 17.37
CA ARG A 153 22.80 6.56 17.68
C ARG A 153 22.73 7.44 16.44
N LEU A 154 22.93 6.89 15.24
CA LEU A 154 22.97 7.66 14.00
C LEU A 154 21.60 8.20 13.60
N SER A 155 20.62 7.30 13.45
CA SER A 155 19.25 7.66 13.08
C SER A 155 18.26 6.57 13.49
N ALA A 156 16.99 6.76 13.15
CA ALA A 156 15.95 5.77 13.35
C ALA A 156 16.19 4.53 12.47
N LEU A 157 15.97 3.33 13.03
CA LEU A 157 16.25 2.06 12.36
C LEU A 157 15.52 1.92 11.02
N GLY A 158 14.26 2.37 10.94
CA GLY A 158 13.47 2.31 9.70
C GLY A 158 13.91 3.30 8.61
N ASN A 159 14.76 4.29 8.93
CA ASN A 159 15.39 5.16 7.93
C ASN A 159 16.72 4.58 7.45
N CYS A 160 17.46 3.93 8.36
CA CYS A 160 18.76 3.35 8.07
C CYS A 160 18.69 1.98 7.40
N ILE A 161 17.59 1.25 7.57
CA ILE A 161 17.47 -0.16 7.18
C ILE A 161 16.27 -0.33 6.24
N ALA A 162 16.51 -0.90 5.08
CA ALA A 162 15.50 -1.40 4.16
C ALA A 162 15.71 -2.90 3.96
N CYS A 163 14.70 -3.73 4.19
CA CYS A 163 14.88 -5.18 4.21
C CYS A 163 13.72 -5.92 3.56
N ASN A 164 14.02 -7.04 2.93
CA ASN A 164 13.07 -8.09 2.58
C ASN A 164 13.36 -9.37 3.39
N ASP A 165 12.86 -10.52 2.96
CA ASP A 165 13.07 -11.78 3.69
C ASP A 165 14.44 -12.43 3.44
N TYR A 166 15.24 -11.91 2.49
CA TYR A 166 16.50 -12.52 2.04
C TYR A 166 17.72 -11.59 2.19
N VAL A 167 17.52 -10.29 1.99
CA VAL A 167 18.54 -9.26 1.91
C VAL A 167 18.09 -8.00 2.65
N ALA A 168 19.04 -7.33 3.31
CA ALA A 168 18.88 -6.02 3.90
C ALA A 168 19.91 -5.03 3.34
N LEU A 169 19.45 -3.83 3.03
CA LEU A 169 20.28 -2.66 2.76
C LEU A 169 20.38 -1.82 4.02
N THR A 170 21.59 -1.43 4.39
CA THR A 170 21.85 -0.60 5.56
C THR A 170 22.67 0.64 5.21
N HIS A 171 22.61 1.61 6.12
CA HIS A 171 23.49 2.77 6.15
C HIS A 171 24.98 2.37 6.09
N THR A 172 25.81 3.14 5.38
CA THR A 172 27.24 2.84 5.19
C THR A 172 28.06 2.92 6.48
N ASP A 173 27.71 3.87 7.34
CA ASP A 173 28.44 4.17 8.58
C ASP A 173 27.92 3.38 9.79
N LEU A 174 27.10 2.35 9.57
CA LEU A 174 26.59 1.51 10.65
C LEU A 174 27.74 0.73 11.32
N ASP A 175 27.70 0.59 12.64
CA ASP A 175 28.69 -0.19 13.39
C ASP A 175 28.60 -1.68 13.01
N LYS A 176 29.75 -2.37 13.00
CA LYS A 176 29.78 -3.80 12.65
C LYS A 176 29.00 -4.66 13.63
N GLU A 177 29.02 -4.31 14.92
CA GLU A 177 28.24 -5.01 15.95
C GLU A 177 26.73 -4.91 15.66
N THR A 178 26.26 -3.72 15.25
CA THR A 178 24.86 -3.50 14.85
C THR A 178 24.52 -4.28 13.58
N GLU A 179 25.42 -4.32 12.60
CA GLU A 179 25.25 -5.07 11.36
C GLU A 179 25.10 -6.58 11.61
N GLU A 180 25.96 -7.15 12.45
CA GLU A 180 25.88 -8.56 12.86
C GLU A 180 24.56 -8.86 13.58
N MET A 181 24.11 -7.97 14.48
CA MET A 181 22.81 -8.12 15.14
C MET A 181 21.64 -8.07 14.15
N ILE A 182 21.70 -7.21 13.12
CA ILE A 182 20.66 -7.14 12.09
C ILE A 182 20.63 -8.45 11.29
N ALA A 183 21.80 -8.94 10.87
CA ALA A 183 21.92 -10.18 10.11
C ALA A 183 21.37 -11.38 10.90
N ASP A 184 21.70 -11.48 12.19
CA ASP A 184 21.27 -12.58 13.07
C ASP A 184 19.77 -12.54 13.37
N VAL A 185 19.21 -11.37 13.66
CA VAL A 185 17.79 -11.23 14.04
C VAL A 185 16.87 -11.37 12.83
N LEU A 186 17.24 -10.76 11.70
CA LEU A 186 16.43 -10.84 10.48
C LEU A 186 16.72 -12.11 9.67
N GLY A 187 17.87 -12.76 9.87
CA GLY A 187 18.29 -13.94 9.12
C GLY A 187 18.51 -13.63 7.64
N VAL A 188 19.13 -12.48 7.34
CA VAL A 188 19.33 -11.96 5.97
C VAL A 188 20.77 -11.50 5.76
N GLU A 189 21.20 -11.48 4.50
CA GLU A 189 22.48 -10.88 4.15
C GLU A 189 22.37 -9.35 4.18
N VAL A 190 23.32 -8.69 4.86
CA VAL A 190 23.33 -7.24 5.01
C VAL A 190 24.34 -6.63 4.05
N PHE A 191 23.91 -5.64 3.28
CA PHE A 191 24.76 -4.87 2.38
C PHE A 191 24.68 -3.38 2.70
N ARG A 192 25.86 -2.77 2.81
CA ARG A 192 26.01 -1.32 2.97
C ARG A 192 25.94 -0.67 1.60
N GLN A 193 24.93 0.16 1.36
CA GLN A 193 24.77 0.81 0.06
C GLN A 193 24.14 2.20 0.20
N THR A 194 24.27 3.01 -0.84
CA THR A 194 23.61 4.33 -0.95
C THR A 194 22.67 4.37 -2.14
N ILE A 195 21.64 5.21 -2.08
CA ILE A 195 20.63 5.33 -3.15
C ILE A 195 20.57 6.77 -3.61
N ALA A 196 20.93 7.03 -4.87
CA ALA A 196 21.01 8.37 -5.45
C ALA A 196 21.86 9.35 -4.61
N GLY A 197 22.96 8.87 -4.02
CA GLY A 197 23.83 9.66 -3.13
C GLY A 197 23.29 9.87 -1.71
N ASN A 198 22.12 9.31 -1.39
CA ASN A 198 21.56 9.35 -0.04
C ASN A 198 21.98 8.11 0.77
N ILE A 199 22.35 8.37 2.02
CA ILE A 199 22.74 7.37 3.01
C ILE A 199 21.53 6.69 3.70
N LEU A 200 20.35 7.31 3.64
CA LEU A 200 19.13 6.81 4.31
C LEU A 200 18.33 5.88 3.40
N VAL A 201 18.83 4.66 3.18
CA VAL A 201 18.21 3.68 2.28
C VAL A 201 16.75 3.36 2.62
N GLY A 202 16.39 3.30 3.92
CA GLY A 202 15.04 2.99 4.39
C GLY A 202 14.01 4.11 4.21
N SER A 203 14.45 5.31 3.84
CA SER A 203 13.55 6.42 3.48
C SER A 203 13.29 6.45 1.97
N TYR A 204 14.33 6.20 1.19
CA TYR A 204 14.33 6.41 -0.27
C TYR A 204 14.09 5.14 -1.07
N CYS A 205 13.94 4.00 -0.42
CA CYS A 205 13.64 2.72 -1.05
C CYS A 205 12.61 1.94 -0.25
N ALA A 206 11.68 1.31 -0.97
CA ALA A 206 10.77 0.32 -0.43
C ALA A 206 10.78 -0.88 -1.37
N PHE A 207 11.09 -2.07 -0.85
CA PHE A 207 11.13 -3.29 -1.64
C PHE A 207 10.53 -4.46 -0.88
N SER A 208 10.07 -5.45 -1.65
CA SER A 208 9.49 -6.71 -1.22
C SER A 208 10.33 -7.87 -1.79
N ASN A 209 9.87 -9.11 -1.65
CA ASN A 209 10.52 -10.24 -2.31
C ASN A 209 10.28 -10.29 -3.83
N LYS A 210 9.28 -9.55 -4.33
CA LYS A 210 8.87 -9.59 -5.75
C LYS A 210 9.45 -8.45 -6.60
N GLY A 211 9.73 -7.32 -5.97
CA GLY A 211 10.17 -6.10 -6.64
C GLY A 211 10.34 -4.95 -5.66
N GLY A 212 10.85 -3.83 -6.14
CA GLY A 212 11.09 -2.64 -5.33
C GLY A 212 11.00 -1.32 -6.09
N LEU A 213 10.64 -0.28 -5.35
CA LEU A 213 10.57 1.10 -5.81
C LEU A 213 11.70 1.89 -5.16
N ILE A 214 12.48 2.60 -5.98
CA ILE A 214 13.61 3.41 -5.55
C ILE A 214 13.40 4.88 -5.93
N HIS A 215 14.23 5.74 -5.33
CA HIS A 215 14.27 7.17 -5.60
C HIS A 215 14.33 7.50 -7.10
N PRO A 216 13.57 8.51 -7.59
CA PRO A 216 13.45 8.80 -9.02
C PRO A 216 14.75 9.29 -9.67
N HIS A 217 15.65 9.93 -8.91
CA HIS A 217 16.94 10.41 -9.42
C HIS A 217 18.06 9.36 -9.36
N THR A 218 17.75 8.09 -9.13
CA THR A 218 18.76 7.02 -9.15
C THR A 218 19.24 6.79 -10.59
N SER A 219 20.56 6.66 -10.78
CA SER A 219 21.11 6.39 -12.10
C SER A 219 20.73 4.98 -12.57
N ILE A 220 20.72 4.75 -13.89
CA ILE A 220 20.40 3.44 -14.46
C ILE A 220 21.47 2.41 -14.04
N GLU A 221 22.73 2.83 -13.95
CA GLU A 221 23.85 2.00 -13.50
C GLU A 221 23.64 1.53 -12.05
N ASP A 222 23.29 2.45 -11.14
CA ASP A 222 23.01 2.11 -9.73
C ASP A 222 21.77 1.22 -9.61
N LEU A 223 20.75 1.43 -10.45
CA LEU A 223 19.54 0.61 -10.47
C LEU A 223 19.88 -0.83 -10.87
N ASP A 224 20.66 -1.03 -11.92
CA ASP A 224 21.07 -2.36 -12.39
C ASP A 224 21.98 -3.07 -11.36
N GLU A 225 22.86 -2.33 -10.69
CA GLU A 225 23.68 -2.85 -9.59
C GLU A 225 22.81 -3.32 -8.41
N LEU A 226 21.88 -2.47 -7.95
CA LEU A 226 20.95 -2.78 -6.86
C LEU A 226 20.02 -3.94 -7.22
N SER A 227 19.54 -4.01 -8.46
CA SER A 227 18.69 -5.09 -8.97
C SER A 227 19.44 -6.43 -8.97
N THR A 228 20.72 -6.41 -9.36
CA THR A 228 21.58 -7.60 -9.34
C THR A 228 21.87 -8.06 -7.91
N LEU A 229 22.11 -7.11 -7.00
CA LEU A 229 22.38 -7.37 -5.59
C LEU A 229 21.15 -7.94 -4.87
N LEU A 230 19.99 -7.30 -5.03
CA LEU A 230 18.74 -7.72 -4.38
C LEU A 230 18.06 -8.91 -5.07
N GLN A 231 18.47 -9.25 -6.30
CA GLN A 231 17.85 -10.26 -7.16
C GLN A 231 16.36 -10.04 -7.43
N VAL A 232 15.90 -8.79 -7.33
CA VAL A 232 14.51 -8.39 -7.58
C VAL A 232 14.45 -7.22 -8.56
N PRO A 233 13.42 -7.13 -9.42
CA PRO A 233 13.26 -6.01 -10.32
C PRO A 233 13.03 -4.71 -9.54
N LEU A 234 13.85 -3.71 -9.81
CA LEU A 234 13.72 -2.37 -9.26
C LEU A 234 13.27 -1.38 -10.32
N VAL A 235 12.46 -0.41 -9.92
CA VAL A 235 12.04 0.70 -10.78
C VAL A 235 12.20 2.00 -10.00
N ALA A 236 12.67 3.03 -10.69
CA ALA A 236 12.69 4.39 -10.16
C ALA A 236 11.31 5.04 -10.35
N GLY A 237 10.76 5.62 -9.28
CA GLY A 237 9.45 6.27 -9.35
C GLY A 237 9.17 7.15 -8.13
N THR A 238 7.95 7.67 -8.05
CA THR A 238 7.51 8.55 -6.97
C THR A 238 6.21 8.06 -6.34
N VAL A 239 5.89 8.62 -5.18
CA VAL A 239 4.63 8.36 -4.46
C VAL A 239 3.97 9.70 -4.09
N ASN A 240 2.68 9.73 -3.78
CA ASN A 240 2.01 10.96 -3.30
C ASN A 240 2.18 12.20 -4.21
N ARG A 241 1.99 12.07 -5.52
CA ARG A 241 2.13 13.17 -6.52
C ARG A 241 3.55 13.74 -6.61
N GLY A 242 4.54 12.86 -6.74
CA GLY A 242 5.93 13.27 -6.96
C GLY A 242 6.78 13.40 -5.70
N SER A 243 6.37 12.82 -4.57
CA SER A 243 7.23 12.70 -3.40
C SER A 243 8.36 11.69 -3.68
N GLU A 244 9.57 12.13 -3.35
CA GLU A 244 10.81 11.36 -3.45
C GLU A 244 11.00 10.38 -2.29
N VAL A 245 10.27 10.58 -1.18
CA VAL A 245 10.37 9.75 0.02
C VAL A 245 9.44 8.54 -0.10
N ILE A 246 9.91 7.53 -0.81
CA ILE A 246 9.14 6.35 -1.18
C ILE A 246 8.58 5.62 0.04
N ALA A 247 9.44 5.31 1.01
CA ALA A 247 9.04 4.50 2.15
C ALA A 247 8.07 5.23 3.10
N ALA A 248 8.06 6.56 3.11
CA ALA A 248 7.08 7.32 3.87
C ALA A 248 5.68 7.20 3.26
N GLY A 249 5.57 7.25 1.93
CA GLY A 249 4.29 7.20 1.23
C GLY A 249 3.78 5.79 0.90
N LEU A 250 4.62 4.75 1.01
CA LEU A 250 4.31 3.39 0.59
C LEU A 250 4.80 2.36 1.62
N THR A 251 3.93 1.40 1.94
CA THR A 251 4.30 0.19 2.68
C THR A 251 3.78 -1.03 1.92
N VAL A 252 4.59 -2.06 1.76
CA VAL A 252 4.32 -3.15 0.82
C VAL A 252 4.74 -4.49 1.40
N ASN A 253 3.98 -5.53 1.07
CA ASN A 253 4.37 -6.92 1.23
C ASN A 253 4.20 -7.64 -0.13
N ASP A 254 4.29 -8.97 -0.13
CA ASP A 254 4.26 -9.74 -1.38
C ASP A 254 2.87 -9.81 -2.05
N TRP A 255 1.77 -9.42 -1.38
CA TRP A 255 0.41 -9.55 -1.92
C TRP A 255 -0.45 -8.30 -1.83
N THR A 256 -0.06 -7.30 -1.05
CA THR A 256 -0.77 -6.04 -0.82
C THR A 256 0.21 -4.89 -0.67
N ALA A 257 -0.23 -3.71 -1.11
CA ALA A 257 0.48 -2.46 -0.91
C ALA A 257 -0.49 -1.40 -0.38
N PHE A 258 -0.01 -0.61 0.57
CA PHE A 258 -0.73 0.55 1.08
C PHE A 258 0.05 1.81 0.73
N CYS A 259 -0.61 2.74 0.05
CA CYS A 259 -0.03 4.00 -0.38
C CYS A 259 -0.84 5.19 0.17
N GLY A 260 -0.23 6.37 0.20
CA GLY A 260 -0.95 7.58 0.57
C GLY A 260 -2.08 7.95 -0.39
N SER A 261 -3.10 8.64 0.12
CA SER A 261 -4.31 9.04 -0.62
C SER A 261 -4.03 9.93 -1.83
N ASP A 262 -2.96 10.69 -1.80
CA ASP A 262 -2.57 11.58 -2.91
C ASP A 262 -1.93 10.83 -4.08
N THR A 263 -1.54 9.56 -3.91
CA THR A 263 -0.87 8.78 -4.95
C THR A 263 -1.73 8.70 -6.22
N THR A 264 -1.14 9.15 -7.32
CA THR A 264 -1.81 9.25 -8.62
C THR A 264 -2.09 7.88 -9.22
N ALA A 265 -3.05 7.79 -10.14
CA ALA A 265 -3.35 6.52 -10.83
C ALA A 265 -2.16 5.99 -11.64
N THR A 266 -1.32 6.88 -12.16
CA THR A 266 -0.08 6.53 -12.88
C THR A 266 0.96 5.93 -11.94
N GLU A 267 1.18 6.54 -10.77
CA GLU A 267 2.09 6.02 -9.74
C GLU A 267 1.61 4.65 -9.23
N LEU A 268 0.30 4.50 -8.99
CA LEU A 268 -0.27 3.21 -8.59
C LEU A 268 -0.08 2.12 -9.64
N SER A 269 -0.27 2.42 -10.92
CA SER A 269 -0.05 1.44 -11.98
C SER A 269 1.41 0.98 -12.03
N VAL A 270 2.36 1.84 -11.68
CA VAL A 270 3.78 1.47 -11.57
C VAL A 270 4.00 0.56 -10.35
N ILE A 271 3.49 0.94 -9.18
CA ILE A 271 3.59 0.15 -7.94
C ILE A 271 3.00 -1.26 -8.16
N GLU A 272 1.77 -1.36 -8.67
CA GLU A 272 1.11 -2.65 -8.89
C GLU A 272 1.86 -3.56 -9.87
N SER A 273 2.50 -2.96 -10.88
CA SER A 273 3.31 -3.68 -11.88
C SER A 273 4.63 -4.18 -11.27
N VAL A 274 5.34 -3.32 -10.56
CA VAL A 274 6.65 -3.61 -9.95
C VAL A 274 6.54 -4.69 -8.87
N PHE A 275 5.52 -4.58 -8.02
CA PHE A 275 5.30 -5.51 -6.92
C PHE A 275 4.49 -6.76 -7.33
N LYS A 276 4.07 -6.85 -8.60
CA LYS A 276 3.29 -7.97 -9.16
C LYS A 276 2.05 -8.33 -8.31
N LEU A 277 1.35 -7.32 -7.83
CA LEU A 277 0.17 -7.49 -6.97
C LEU A 277 -1.01 -8.07 -7.75
N ARG A 278 -1.07 -7.82 -9.06
CA ARG A 278 -2.12 -8.32 -9.98
C ARG A 278 -1.98 -9.79 -10.37
N GLU A 279 -0.86 -10.45 -10.04
CA GLU A 279 -0.59 -11.83 -10.51
C GLU A 279 -1.31 -12.92 -9.71
N ALA A 280 -2.16 -12.59 -8.74
CA ALA A 280 -2.95 -13.60 -8.04
C ALA A 280 -3.99 -14.34 -8.91
N GLN A 281 -4.25 -13.93 -10.17
CA GLN A 281 -5.30 -14.54 -11.01
C GLN A 281 -5.12 -14.67 -12.55
N PRO A 282 -3.95 -14.58 -13.22
CA PRO A 282 -3.92 -14.96 -14.64
C PRO A 282 -4.09 -16.47 -14.86
N SER A 283 -3.54 -17.31 -13.97
CA SER A 283 -3.53 -18.77 -14.15
C SER A 283 -4.87 -19.41 -13.82
N ALA A 284 -5.55 -18.98 -12.75
CA ALA A 284 -6.85 -19.53 -12.37
C ALA A 284 -7.93 -19.28 -13.44
N ILE A 285 -7.97 -18.09 -14.02
CA ILE A 285 -8.95 -17.73 -15.05
C ILE A 285 -8.66 -18.48 -16.37
N VAL A 286 -7.39 -18.63 -16.75
CA VAL A 286 -7.01 -19.35 -17.97
C VAL A 286 -7.23 -20.86 -17.83
N ASP A 287 -6.97 -21.43 -16.65
CA ASP A 287 -7.21 -22.85 -16.40
C ASP A 287 -8.72 -23.15 -16.27
N GLU A 288 -9.51 -22.24 -15.71
CA GLU A 288 -10.98 -22.36 -15.67
C GLU A 288 -11.61 -22.17 -17.07
N MET A 289 -11.08 -21.24 -17.89
CA MET A 289 -11.45 -21.13 -19.31
C MET A 289 -11.06 -22.36 -20.12
N ARG A 290 -9.89 -22.96 -19.86
CA ARG A 290 -9.49 -24.22 -20.51
C ARG A 290 -10.37 -25.38 -20.07
N LYS A 291 -10.72 -25.47 -18.79
CA LYS A 291 -11.55 -26.55 -18.25
C LYS A 291 -12.98 -26.49 -18.78
N SER A 292 -13.57 -25.30 -18.88
CA SER A 292 -14.89 -25.08 -19.49
C SER A 292 -14.92 -25.37 -21.00
N LEU A 293 -13.83 -25.10 -21.72
CA LEU A 293 -13.70 -25.48 -23.14
C LEU A 293 -13.53 -27.00 -23.35
N ILE A 294 -12.97 -27.73 -22.38
CA ILE A 294 -12.81 -29.19 -22.46
C ILE A 294 -14.13 -29.90 -22.15
N ASP A 295 -14.90 -29.42 -21.17
CA ASP A 295 -16.22 -29.99 -20.82
C ASP A 295 -17.30 -29.74 -21.87
N SER A 296 -17.08 -28.85 -22.85
CA SER A 296 -18.00 -28.62 -23.96
C SER A 296 -17.73 -29.51 -25.19
N TYR A 297 -16.68 -30.32 -25.15
CA TYR A 297 -16.28 -31.25 -26.22
C TYR A 297 -16.33 -32.74 -25.82
N VAL A 298 -16.85 -33.06 -24.62
CA VAL A 298 -17.13 -34.43 -24.15
C VAL A 298 -18.63 -34.60 -23.98
#